data_AF-F0R0D8-F1
#
_entry.id   AF-F0R0D8-F1
#
_cell.length_a   1.000
_cell.length_b   1.000
_cell.length_c   1.000
_cell.angle_alpha   90.00
_cell.angle_beta   90.00
_cell.angle_gamma   90.00
#
_symmetry.space_group_name_H-M   'P 1'
#
loop_
_entity.id
_entity.type
_entity.pdbx_description
1 polymer ?
#
loop_
_entity_poly.entity_id
_entity_poly.type
_entity_poly.pdbx_seq_one_letter_code
_entity_poly.pdbx_strand_id
1 'polypeptide(L)'
;MIMFLIINFKSLPVVKAGKVTKLCPKTKHILGYMPDTIKVNGTKIDVSHDEKMLVSGNSMKFFNIYDGQRIYVRRLSDSEKFNITRYPVLVFHIVNNPNKDDADYKLRKFVGYVDSIQWTDIFSKFKDKIKISEKDFIRQCQSKYQRLPDAERSNLILSETYDEDNNRICYSLHPVNSVYGKVEYAL
;
A
#
# COMPACT_ATOMS: atom_id res chain seq x y z
N MET A 1 -14.14 31.75 -32.25
CA MET A 1 -14.30 30.30 -32.45
C MET A 1 -13.51 29.60 -31.36
N ILE A 2 -14.19 29.14 -30.32
CA ILE A 2 -13.58 28.60 -29.10
C ILE A 2 -13.00 27.22 -29.45
N MET A 3 -11.68 27.14 -29.46
CA MET A 3 -10.95 25.88 -29.66
C MET A 3 -11.26 24.99 -28.46
N PHE A 4 -12.09 23.96 -28.67
CA PHE A 4 -12.33 22.92 -27.68
C PHE A 4 -11.00 22.22 -27.40
N LEU A 5 -10.33 22.62 -26.32
CA LEU A 5 -9.31 21.81 -25.69
C LEU A 5 -10.05 20.58 -25.17
N ILE A 6 -9.98 19.46 -25.90
CA ILE A 6 -10.41 18.17 -25.38
C ILE A 6 -9.38 17.80 -24.30
N ILE A 7 -9.61 18.32 -23.10
CA ILE A 7 -8.83 17.95 -21.93
C ILE A 7 -9.21 16.50 -21.64
N ASN A 8 -8.30 15.59 -21.98
CA ASN A 8 -8.49 14.16 -21.79
C ASN A 8 -8.36 13.86 -20.29
N PHE A 9 -9.47 14.02 -19.56
CA PHE A 9 -9.57 13.66 -18.15
C PHE A 9 -9.81 12.16 -18.05
N LYS A 10 -8.91 11.45 -17.36
CA LYS A 10 -9.13 10.06 -16.96
C LYS A 10 -9.32 10.00 -15.45
N SER A 11 -10.26 9.20 -15.00
CA SER A 11 -10.41 8.88 -13.58
C SER A 11 -9.55 7.67 -13.26
N LEU A 12 -8.71 7.78 -12.23
CA LEU A 12 -7.96 6.65 -11.70
C LEU A 12 -8.44 6.31 -10.30
N PRO A 13 -8.44 5.01 -9.91
CA PRO A 13 -8.59 4.62 -8.51
C PRO A 13 -7.48 5.23 -7.67
N VAL A 14 -7.83 5.63 -6.45
CA VAL A 14 -6.90 6.20 -5.48
C VAL A 14 -6.43 5.12 -4.52
N VAL A 15 -5.14 5.13 -4.23
CA VAL A 15 -4.54 4.31 -3.17
C VAL A 15 -3.99 5.20 -2.06
N LYS A 16 -4.36 4.90 -0.83
CA LYS A 16 -3.91 5.68 0.34
C LYS A 16 -2.48 5.35 0.74
N ALA A 17 -1.63 6.35 0.70
CA ALA A 17 -0.36 6.42 1.41
C ALA A 17 -0.46 7.46 2.52
N GLY A 18 -1.50 7.39 3.35
CA GLY A 18 -1.75 8.38 4.40
C GLY A 18 -2.44 7.77 5.62
N LYS A 19 -2.81 8.64 6.57
CA LYS A 19 -3.65 8.23 7.71
C LYS A 19 -4.99 7.71 7.22
N VAL A 20 -5.46 6.64 7.86
CA VAL A 20 -6.81 6.08 7.61
C VAL A 20 -7.89 7.11 7.90
N THR A 21 -7.65 8.04 8.84
CA THR A 21 -8.61 9.09 9.25
C THR A 21 -8.77 10.22 8.25
N LYS A 22 -7.81 10.43 7.34
CA LYS A 22 -7.94 11.43 6.29
C LYS A 22 -8.68 10.80 5.12
N LEU A 23 -9.89 11.27 4.84
CA LEU A 23 -10.68 10.80 3.72
C LEU A 23 -9.95 11.10 2.41
N CYS A 24 -9.93 10.12 1.51
CA CYS A 24 -9.43 10.27 0.16
C CYS A 24 -10.52 9.74 -0.77
N PRO A 25 -10.88 10.47 -1.84
CA PRO A 25 -11.93 10.01 -2.75
C PRO A 25 -11.51 8.69 -3.38
N LYS A 26 -12.48 7.81 -3.68
CA LYS A 26 -12.23 6.52 -4.35
C LYS A 26 -11.51 6.64 -5.68
N THR A 27 -11.84 7.68 -6.43
CA THR A 27 -11.22 7.99 -7.71
C THR A 27 -10.85 9.46 -7.77
N LYS A 28 -9.85 9.80 -8.59
CA LYS A 28 -9.47 11.19 -8.86
C LYS A 28 -9.24 11.37 -10.35
N HIS A 29 -9.73 12.48 -10.88
CA HIS A 29 -9.44 12.88 -12.24
C HIS A 29 -7.98 13.32 -12.36
N ILE A 30 -7.30 12.78 -13.37
CA ILE A 30 -5.96 13.19 -13.75
C ILE A 30 -5.98 13.85 -15.13
N LEU A 31 -5.07 14.81 -15.30
CA LEU A 31 -4.76 15.38 -16.61
C LEU A 31 -3.85 14.44 -17.39
N GLY A 32 -4.26 14.10 -18.60
CA GLY A 32 -3.50 13.23 -19.50
C GLY A 32 -3.75 11.74 -19.26
N TYR A 33 -2.81 10.93 -19.70
CA TYR A 33 -2.95 9.47 -19.76
C TYR A 33 -1.72 8.79 -19.17
N MET A 34 -1.93 7.63 -18.55
CA MET A 34 -0.88 6.72 -18.13
C MET A 34 -0.66 5.65 -19.20
N PRO A 35 0.52 5.62 -19.86
CA PRO A 35 0.80 4.72 -20.96
C PRO A 35 0.74 3.24 -20.58
N ASP A 36 0.33 2.41 -21.53
CA ASP A 36 0.40 0.93 -21.44
C ASP A 36 1.81 0.40 -21.70
N THR A 37 2.74 1.30 -22.01
CA THR A 37 4.14 0.96 -22.17
C THR A 37 5.00 2.08 -21.62
N ILE A 38 5.94 1.74 -20.75
CA ILE A 38 6.90 2.68 -20.16
C ILE A 38 8.33 2.32 -20.58
N LYS A 39 9.26 3.27 -20.41
CA LYS A 39 10.69 3.02 -20.57
C LYS A 39 11.36 3.05 -19.20
N VAL A 40 12.04 1.97 -18.83
CA VAL A 40 12.77 1.85 -17.57
C VAL A 40 14.20 1.46 -17.91
N ASN A 41 15.16 2.31 -17.53
CA ASN A 41 16.58 2.13 -17.85
C ASN A 41 16.85 1.85 -19.34
N GLY A 42 16.10 2.52 -20.23
CA GLY A 42 16.19 2.34 -21.69
C GLY A 42 15.38 1.17 -22.26
N THR A 43 14.94 0.23 -21.42
CA THR A 43 14.14 -0.92 -21.85
C THR A 43 12.65 -0.56 -21.91
N LYS A 44 11.98 -0.95 -22.99
CA LYS A 44 10.53 -0.81 -23.16
C LYS A 44 9.83 -1.93 -22.39
N ILE A 45 8.97 -1.58 -21.43
CA ILE A 45 8.21 -2.51 -20.60
C ILE A 45 6.72 -2.35 -20.90
N ASP A 46 6.06 -3.47 -21.20
CA ASP A 46 4.60 -3.54 -21.32
C ASP A 46 3.97 -3.60 -19.92
N VAL A 47 3.09 -2.65 -19.65
CA VAL A 47 2.34 -2.49 -18.39
C VAL A 47 0.84 -2.39 -18.67
N SER A 48 0.39 -2.87 -19.84
CA SER A 48 -1.02 -2.88 -20.27
C SER A 48 -1.95 -3.66 -19.34
N HIS A 49 -1.41 -4.65 -18.63
CA HIS A 49 -2.14 -5.50 -17.69
C HIS A 49 -2.06 -5.02 -16.24
N ASP A 50 -1.28 -3.97 -15.96
CA ASP A 50 -1.14 -3.41 -14.62
C ASP A 50 -2.26 -2.41 -14.33
N GLU A 51 -2.78 -2.45 -13.11
CA GLU A 51 -3.74 -1.48 -12.64
C GLU A 51 -3.06 -0.13 -12.40
N LYS A 52 -3.65 0.93 -12.93
CA LYS A 52 -3.13 2.29 -12.85
C LYS A 52 -3.79 3.01 -11.69
N MET A 53 -3.02 3.38 -10.67
CA MET A 53 -3.56 4.04 -9.48
C MET A 53 -2.90 5.40 -9.23
N LEU A 54 -3.60 6.27 -8.52
CA LEU A 54 -3.08 7.54 -8.03
C LEU A 54 -2.84 7.48 -6.52
N VAL A 55 -1.67 7.92 -6.08
CA VAL A 55 -1.32 7.94 -4.65
C VAL A 55 -1.93 9.16 -3.96
N SER A 56 -2.45 8.95 -2.75
CA SER A 56 -2.91 10.02 -1.85
C SER A 56 -2.22 9.93 -0.48
N GLY A 57 -1.39 10.92 -0.15
CA GLY A 57 -0.55 11.05 1.05
C GLY A 57 0.93 10.69 0.85
N ASN A 58 1.80 11.05 1.80
CA ASN A 58 3.25 10.78 1.73
C ASN A 58 3.78 9.83 2.81
N SER A 59 2.94 8.96 3.39
CA SER A 59 3.36 7.90 4.32
C SER A 59 4.32 6.88 3.71
N MET A 60 4.51 6.91 2.39
CA MET A 60 5.43 6.04 1.64
C MET A 60 6.66 6.79 1.09
N LYS A 61 6.90 8.04 1.51
CA LYS A 61 8.00 8.87 0.98
C LYS A 61 9.40 8.28 1.15
N PHE A 62 9.62 7.52 2.23
CA PHE A 62 10.90 6.82 2.46
C PHE A 62 11.11 5.62 1.53
N PHE A 63 10.13 5.32 0.68
CA PHE A 63 10.21 4.35 -0.40
C PHE A 63 10.06 5.04 -1.76
N ASN A 64 10.32 6.35 -1.84
CA ASN A 64 10.23 7.20 -3.03
C ASN A 64 8.83 7.19 -3.67
N ILE A 65 7.77 7.10 -2.85
CA ILE A 65 6.38 7.20 -3.30
C ILE A 65 5.70 8.38 -2.59
N TYR A 66 5.22 9.35 -3.38
CA TYR A 66 4.71 10.64 -2.90
C TYR A 66 3.25 10.88 -3.27
N ASP A 67 2.62 11.85 -2.62
CA ASP A 67 1.26 12.30 -2.93
C ASP A 67 1.13 12.75 -4.38
N GLY A 68 0.05 12.34 -5.05
CA GLY A 68 -0.22 12.67 -6.44
C GLY A 68 0.59 11.85 -7.46
N GLN A 69 1.49 10.98 -7.00
CA GLN A 69 2.28 10.12 -7.89
C GLN A 69 1.42 9.04 -8.54
N ARG A 70 1.78 8.68 -9.77
CA ARG A 70 1.08 7.67 -10.56
C ARG A 70 1.81 6.35 -10.44
N ILE A 71 1.09 5.26 -10.18
CA ILE A 71 1.71 3.95 -9.99
C ILE A 71 1.07 2.88 -10.87
N TYR A 72 1.89 1.88 -11.22
CA TYR A 72 1.47 0.67 -11.90
C TYR A 72 1.52 -0.49 -10.90
N VAL A 73 0.37 -1.16 -10.76
CA VAL A 73 0.15 -2.20 -9.77
C VAL A 73 -0.18 -3.50 -10.48
N ARG A 74 0.75 -4.45 -10.40
CA ARG A 74 0.50 -5.81 -10.87
C ARG A 74 -0.36 -6.54 -9.85
N ARG A 75 -1.54 -6.99 -10.27
CA ARG A 75 -2.42 -7.81 -9.43
C ARG A 75 -1.72 -9.13 -9.09
N LEU A 76 -1.78 -9.54 -7.83
CA LEU A 76 -1.24 -10.82 -7.39
C LEU A 76 -2.36 -11.87 -7.38
N SER A 77 -2.05 -13.05 -7.93
CA SER A 77 -2.88 -14.24 -7.78
C SER A 77 -2.88 -14.74 -6.33
N ASP A 78 -3.85 -15.56 -5.95
CA ASP A 78 -3.95 -16.04 -4.57
C ASP A 78 -2.71 -16.83 -4.14
N SER A 79 -2.12 -17.65 -5.01
CA SER A 79 -0.88 -18.38 -4.71
C SER A 79 0.33 -17.46 -4.54
N GLU A 80 0.42 -16.36 -5.30
CA GLU A 80 1.49 -15.38 -5.16
C GLU A 80 1.42 -14.62 -3.83
N LYS A 81 0.22 -14.35 -3.30
CA LYS A 81 0.05 -13.63 -2.04
C LYS A 81 0.69 -14.35 -0.84
N PHE A 82 0.81 -15.68 -0.90
CA PHE A 82 1.47 -16.50 0.12
C PHE A 82 2.98 -16.68 -0.09
N ASN A 83 3.53 -16.19 -1.21
CA ASN A 83 4.93 -16.38 -1.60
C ASN A 83 5.66 -15.07 -1.93
N ILE A 84 5.28 -13.97 -1.26
CA ILE A 84 5.88 -12.65 -1.43
C ILE A 84 7.27 -12.62 -0.80
N THR A 85 8.26 -12.21 -1.59
CA THR A 85 9.66 -12.10 -1.18
C THR A 85 10.21 -10.71 -1.49
N ARG A 86 11.41 -10.37 -0.97
CA ARG A 86 12.16 -9.13 -1.30
C ARG A 86 11.51 -7.80 -0.89
N TYR A 87 10.65 -7.79 0.13
CA TYR A 87 10.12 -6.56 0.76
C TYR A 87 9.50 -5.54 -0.22
N PRO A 88 8.59 -5.93 -1.12
CA PRO A 88 8.02 -4.99 -2.08
C PRO A 88 7.08 -3.99 -1.40
N VAL A 89 6.73 -2.93 -2.13
CA VAL A 89 5.56 -2.12 -1.77
C VAL A 89 4.31 -2.84 -2.30
N LEU A 90 3.34 -3.04 -1.42
CA LEU A 90 2.11 -3.75 -1.71
C LEU A 90 0.91 -2.82 -1.59
N VAL A 91 -0.11 -3.10 -2.40
CA VAL A 91 -1.45 -2.54 -2.31
C VAL A 91 -2.33 -3.53 -1.55
N PHE A 92 -3.02 -3.05 -0.53
CA PHE A 92 -3.96 -3.83 0.27
C PHE A 92 -5.36 -3.23 0.14
N HIS A 93 -6.38 -4.06 0.12
CA HIS A 93 -7.75 -3.66 0.41
C HIS A 93 -7.85 -3.13 1.84
N ILE A 94 -8.62 -2.06 2.03
CA ILE A 94 -8.97 -1.56 3.36
C ILE A 94 -10.10 -2.42 3.92
N VAL A 95 -9.75 -3.33 4.82
CA VAL A 95 -10.71 -4.10 5.63
C VAL A 95 -11.51 -3.15 6.53
N ASN A 96 -12.83 -3.35 6.60
CA ASN A 96 -13.77 -2.59 7.43
C ASN A 96 -13.70 -1.07 7.21
N ASN A 97 -13.74 -0.64 5.94
CA ASN A 97 -13.80 0.79 5.63
C ASN A 97 -15.13 1.40 6.13
N PRO A 98 -15.12 2.28 7.15
CA PRO A 98 -16.35 2.83 7.71
C PRO A 98 -17.01 3.86 6.78
N ASN A 99 -16.28 4.41 5.81
CA ASN A 99 -16.78 5.44 4.90
C ASN A 99 -16.79 4.92 3.46
N LYS A 100 -18.00 4.85 2.88
CA LYS A 100 -18.22 4.34 1.52
C LYS A 100 -17.62 5.21 0.41
N ASP A 101 -17.34 6.48 0.70
CA ASP A 101 -16.75 7.43 -0.27
C ASP A 101 -15.22 7.47 -0.18
N ASP A 102 -14.66 6.72 0.76
CA ASP A 102 -13.24 6.65 1.00
C ASP A 102 -12.56 5.59 0.12
N ALA A 103 -11.30 5.83 -0.24
CA ALA A 103 -10.52 4.94 -1.09
C ALA A 103 -10.47 3.50 -0.55
N ASP A 104 -10.66 2.53 -1.44
CA ASP A 104 -10.72 1.10 -1.09
C ASP A 104 -9.36 0.45 -0.86
N TYR A 105 -8.28 1.17 -1.19
CA TYR A 105 -6.91 0.65 -1.20
C TYR A 105 -5.95 1.47 -0.33
N LYS A 106 -4.94 0.80 0.22
CA LYS A 106 -3.81 1.42 0.95
C LYS A 106 -2.47 0.83 0.51
N LEU A 107 -1.43 1.67 0.48
CA LEU A 107 -0.04 1.27 0.24
C LEU A 107 0.67 0.98 1.57
N ARG A 108 1.42 -0.12 1.62
CA ARG A 108 2.34 -0.43 2.73
C ARG A 108 3.59 -1.12 2.21
N LYS A 109 4.72 -0.98 2.92
CA LYS A 109 5.94 -1.75 2.64
C LYS A 109 5.83 -3.12 3.30
N PHE A 110 6.01 -4.19 2.53
CA PHE A 110 6.06 -5.56 3.08
C PHE A 110 7.29 -5.77 3.95
N VAL A 111 7.11 -6.30 5.15
CA VAL A 111 8.21 -6.68 6.06
C VAL A 111 8.37 -8.20 6.12
N GLY A 112 7.27 -8.94 6.24
CA GLY A 112 7.29 -10.39 6.32
C GLY A 112 5.97 -11.01 6.76
N TYR A 113 5.92 -12.34 6.73
CA TYR A 113 4.80 -13.11 7.25
C TYR A 113 4.90 -13.28 8.78
N VAL A 114 3.75 -13.20 9.42
CA VAL A 114 3.56 -13.38 10.86
C VAL A 114 2.83 -14.71 11.06
N ASP A 115 3.55 -15.63 11.69
CA ASP A 115 3.18 -17.03 11.95
C ASP A 115 2.74 -17.27 13.40
N SER A 116 2.94 -16.30 14.29
CA SER A 116 2.53 -16.39 15.70
C SER A 116 2.15 -15.02 16.28
N ILE A 117 1.54 -15.03 17.46
CA ILE A 117 1.24 -13.83 18.27
C ILE A 117 2.30 -13.53 19.33
N GLN A 118 3.43 -14.25 19.31
CA GLN A 118 4.56 -14.00 20.21
C GLN A 118 5.38 -12.82 19.67
N TRP A 119 4.96 -11.61 20.02
CA TRP A 119 5.49 -10.39 19.41
C TRP A 119 6.98 -10.15 19.65
N THR A 120 7.53 -10.68 20.75
CA THR A 120 8.97 -10.69 21.05
C THR A 120 9.75 -11.52 20.02
N ASP A 121 9.19 -12.65 19.60
CA ASP A 121 9.80 -13.55 18.62
C ASP A 121 9.70 -12.94 17.22
N ILE A 122 8.55 -12.35 16.90
CA ILE A 122 8.36 -11.60 15.65
C ILE A 122 9.31 -10.40 15.58
N PHE A 123 9.49 -9.67 16.69
CA PHE A 123 10.45 -8.58 16.76
C PHE A 123 11.87 -9.08 16.48
N SER A 124 12.27 -10.16 17.13
CA SER A 124 13.59 -10.77 16.95
C SER A 124 13.81 -11.26 15.51
N LYS A 125 12.80 -11.92 14.91
CA LYS A 125 12.80 -12.40 13.52
C LYS A 125 13.00 -11.29 12.49
N PHE A 126 12.51 -10.07 12.78
CA PHE A 126 12.57 -8.93 11.87
C PHE A 126 13.40 -7.76 12.41
N LYS A 127 14.31 -8.00 13.37
CA LYS A 127 15.06 -6.97 14.09
C LYS A 127 15.78 -5.99 13.16
N ASP A 128 16.40 -6.48 12.09
CA ASP A 128 17.14 -5.64 11.14
C ASP A 128 16.24 -4.72 10.29
N LYS A 129 14.93 -4.92 10.36
CA LYS A 129 13.92 -4.16 9.60
C LYS A 129 13.04 -3.30 10.50
N ILE A 130 12.95 -3.66 11.78
CA ILE A 130 12.15 -2.92 12.74
C ILE A 130 12.95 -1.73 13.24
N LYS A 131 12.48 -0.53 12.92
CA LYS A 131 13.18 0.74 13.16
C LYS A 131 12.68 1.48 14.41
N ILE A 132 11.96 0.79 15.29
CA ILE A 132 11.40 1.33 16.52
C ILE A 132 11.75 0.43 17.69
N SER A 133 11.57 0.92 18.92
CA SER A 133 11.78 0.10 20.12
C SER A 133 10.89 -1.14 20.13
N GLU A 134 11.36 -2.24 20.74
CA GLU A 134 10.56 -3.46 20.90
C GLU A 134 9.23 -3.18 21.61
N LYS A 135 9.27 -2.37 22.69
CA LYS A 135 8.08 -1.95 23.42
C LYS A 135 7.05 -1.27 22.52
N ASP A 136 7.48 -0.36 21.66
CA ASP A 136 6.58 0.33 20.73
C ASP A 136 6.05 -0.59 19.63
N PHE A 137 6.91 -1.47 19.11
CA PHE A 137 6.53 -2.48 18.13
C PHE A 137 5.42 -3.39 18.67
N ILE A 138 5.64 -3.99 19.84
CA ILE A 138 4.68 -4.88 20.50
C ILE A 138 3.36 -4.15 20.73
N ARG A 139 3.40 -2.91 21.25
CA ARG A 139 2.20 -2.08 21.46
C ARG A 139 1.41 -1.86 20.17
N GLN A 140 2.09 -1.54 19.06
CA GLN A 140 1.44 -1.35 17.77
C GLN A 140 0.82 -2.64 17.24
N CYS A 141 1.56 -3.76 17.26
CA CYS A 141 1.09 -5.06 16.80
C CYS A 141 -0.10 -5.59 17.61
N GLN A 142 -0.03 -5.54 18.95
CA GLN A 142 -1.14 -5.95 19.83
C GLN A 142 -2.41 -5.16 19.53
N SER A 143 -2.32 -3.83 19.48
CA SER A 143 -3.47 -2.98 19.22
C SER A 143 -4.10 -3.22 17.84
N LYS A 144 -3.28 -3.52 16.82
CA LYS A 144 -3.77 -3.84 15.47
C LYS A 144 -4.37 -5.22 15.40
N TYR A 145 -3.75 -6.22 16.01
CA TYR A 145 -4.24 -7.59 16.06
C TYR A 145 -5.64 -7.67 16.71
N GLN A 146 -5.84 -6.98 17.83
CA GLN A 146 -7.12 -6.93 18.55
C GLN A 146 -8.27 -6.31 17.72
N ARG A 147 -7.94 -5.42 16.76
CA ARG A 147 -8.94 -4.79 15.87
C ARG A 147 -9.28 -5.63 14.65
N LEU A 148 -8.52 -6.69 14.36
CA LEU A 148 -8.84 -7.60 13.27
C LEU A 148 -10.00 -8.51 13.69
N PRO A 149 -10.97 -8.79 12.80
CA PRO A 149 -11.96 -9.84 13.01
C PRO A 149 -11.29 -11.20 13.26
N ASP A 150 -11.86 -12.03 14.13
CA ASP A 150 -11.25 -13.32 14.50
C ASP A 150 -10.98 -14.22 13.28
N ALA A 151 -11.91 -14.26 12.31
CA ALA A 151 -11.77 -15.01 11.07
C ALA A 151 -10.57 -14.57 10.21
N GLU A 152 -10.09 -13.34 10.39
CA GLU A 152 -9.00 -12.74 9.63
C GLU A 152 -7.65 -12.73 10.36
N ARG A 153 -7.59 -13.29 11.58
CA ARG A 153 -6.36 -13.35 12.39
C ARG A 153 -5.40 -14.48 11.97
N SER A 154 -5.80 -15.31 11.01
CA SER A 154 -4.94 -16.32 10.41
C SER A 154 -4.12 -15.74 9.26
N ASN A 155 -2.85 -16.18 9.12
CA ASN A 155 -1.95 -15.81 8.02
C ASN A 155 -1.86 -14.28 7.82
N LEU A 156 -1.03 -13.65 8.65
CA LEU A 156 -0.88 -12.19 8.65
C LEU A 156 0.42 -11.76 7.97
N ILE A 157 0.38 -10.55 7.42
CA ILE A 157 1.51 -9.81 6.89
C ILE A 157 1.82 -8.66 7.84
N LEU A 158 3.08 -8.56 8.24
CA LEU A 158 3.64 -7.37 8.85
C LEU A 158 4.02 -6.38 7.74
N SER A 159 3.60 -5.14 7.91
CA SER A 159 3.93 -4.05 6.99
C SER A 159 4.36 -2.78 7.72
N GLU A 160 5.12 -1.94 7.03
CA GLU A 160 5.68 -0.68 7.51
C GLU A 160 5.13 0.51 6.72
N THR A 161 4.94 1.63 7.41
CA THR A 161 4.67 2.96 6.86
C THR A 161 5.21 4.06 7.75
N TYR A 162 5.16 5.30 7.26
CA TYR A 162 5.51 6.48 8.04
C TYR A 162 4.27 7.34 8.34
N ASP A 163 4.11 7.73 9.60
CA ASP A 163 3.07 8.65 10.09
C ASP A 163 3.65 10.07 10.11
N GLU A 164 3.23 10.89 9.14
CA GLU A 164 3.79 12.22 8.93
C GLU A 164 3.54 13.17 10.09
N ASP A 165 2.32 13.14 10.64
CA ASP A 165 1.90 14.07 11.69
C ASP A 165 2.64 13.83 13.01
N ASN A 166 3.03 12.59 13.27
CA ASN A 166 3.75 12.19 14.49
C ASN A 166 5.23 11.92 14.25
N ASN A 167 5.73 12.15 13.02
CA ASN A 167 7.09 11.88 12.59
C ASN A 167 7.64 10.52 13.07
N ARG A 168 6.90 9.43 12.80
CA ARG A 168 7.27 8.10 13.31
C ARG A 168 6.96 6.98 12.34
N ILE A 169 7.68 5.89 12.50
CA ILE A 169 7.45 4.65 11.76
C ILE A 169 6.35 3.85 12.45
N CYS A 170 5.42 3.35 11.63
CA CYS A 170 4.25 2.61 12.04
C CYS A 170 4.24 1.24 11.38
N TYR A 171 4.06 0.21 12.21
CA TYR A 171 3.86 -1.16 11.79
C TYR A 171 2.39 -1.54 11.90
N SER A 172 1.91 -2.37 10.97
CA SER A 172 0.53 -2.83 10.95
C SER A 172 0.46 -4.28 10.47
N LEU A 173 -0.59 -4.97 10.92
CA LEU A 173 -0.92 -6.32 10.52
C LEU A 173 -2.04 -6.31 9.49
N HIS A 174 -1.93 -7.17 8.48
CA HIS A 174 -2.90 -7.32 7.41
C HIS A 174 -3.12 -8.80 7.10
N PRO A 175 -4.37 -9.25 6.91
CA PRO A 175 -4.62 -10.60 6.39
C PRO A 175 -3.98 -10.74 5.01
N VAL A 176 -3.36 -11.88 4.71
CA VAL A 176 -2.76 -12.13 3.39
C VAL A 176 -3.79 -11.94 2.26
N ASN A 177 -5.04 -12.33 2.50
CA ASN A 177 -6.13 -12.20 1.52
C ASN A 177 -6.48 -10.74 1.19
N SER A 178 -6.10 -9.77 2.04
CA SER A 178 -6.29 -8.35 1.77
C SER A 178 -5.28 -7.79 0.76
N VAL A 179 -4.21 -8.52 0.42
CA VAL A 179 -3.26 -8.09 -0.61
C VAL A 179 -3.96 -8.08 -1.98
N TYR A 180 -3.99 -6.91 -2.61
CA TYR A 180 -4.51 -6.72 -3.97
C TYR A 180 -3.41 -6.95 -5.01
N GLY A 181 -2.27 -6.29 -4.83
CA GLY A 181 -1.23 -6.25 -5.85
C GLY A 181 0.10 -5.74 -5.32
N LYS A 182 1.10 -5.81 -6.19
CA LYS A 182 2.46 -5.31 -5.96
C LYS A 182 2.69 -4.09 -6.83
N VAL A 183 3.27 -3.02 -6.26
CA VAL A 183 3.70 -1.87 -7.06
C VAL A 183 4.93 -2.28 -7.87
N GLU A 184 4.82 -2.25 -9.19
CA GLU A 184 5.96 -2.49 -10.09
C GLU A 184 6.69 -1.18 -10.40
N TYR A 185 5.94 -0.09 -10.61
CA TYR A 185 6.49 1.20 -11.00
C TYR A 185 5.77 2.37 -10.31
N ALA A 186 6.53 3.40 -9.95
CA ALA A 186 6.04 4.69 -9.47
C ALA A 186 6.68 5.80 -10.33
N LEU A 187 5.83 6.61 -10.97
CA LEU A 187 6.19 7.70 -11.87
C LEU A 187 5.83 9.04 -11.25
#